data_AF-A0A7X5AU56-F1
#
_entry.id   AF-A0A7X5AU56-F1
#
_cell.length_a   1.000
_cell.length_b   1.000
_cell.length_c   1.000
_cell.angle_alpha   90.00
_cell.angle_beta   90.00
_cell.angle_gamma   90.00
#
_symmetry.space_group_name_H-M   'P 1'
#
loop_
_entity.id
_entity.type
_entity.pdbx_description
1 polymer ?
#
loop_
_entity_poly.entity_id
_entity_poly.type
_entity_poly.pdbx_seq_one_letter_code
_entity_poly.pdbx_strand_id
1 'polypeptide(L)'
;MKKTIIPAFGALVLSGCAAMALTQPPTDFVGSLPEEWKQEFTKFNDLPPEGDRGEVRQYHFDSERSLLTIIRQLRSTQWNWQLDASKVKPALVDVACENFGDAIAMGLGVRFWYTGAGGFVSEPVTHEACMAKKS
;
A
#
# COMPACT_ATOMS: atom_id res chain seq x y z
N MET A 1 -27.00 20.49 -57.31
CA MET A 1 -27.66 20.48 -55.98
C MET A 1 -26.94 19.48 -55.08
N LYS A 2 -26.71 19.90 -53.83
CA LYS A 2 -25.94 19.22 -52.77
C LYS A 2 -26.56 17.88 -52.35
N LYS A 3 -25.73 16.96 -51.85
CA LYS A 3 -25.81 16.40 -50.49
C LYS A 3 -24.63 15.46 -50.21
N THR A 4 -23.63 16.00 -49.52
CA THR A 4 -22.54 15.26 -48.89
C THR A 4 -23.09 14.64 -47.61
N ILE A 5 -23.02 13.31 -47.48
CA ILE A 5 -23.36 12.58 -46.25
C ILE A 5 -22.05 12.39 -45.49
N ILE A 6 -21.91 13.11 -44.37
CA ILE A 6 -20.78 12.97 -43.44
C ILE A 6 -21.25 11.99 -42.35
N PRO A 7 -20.62 10.81 -42.18
CA PRO A 7 -20.92 9.95 -41.05
C PRO A 7 -20.33 10.58 -39.78
N ALA A 8 -21.20 10.83 -38.80
CA ALA A 8 -20.83 11.28 -37.48
C ALA A 8 -20.09 10.14 -36.76
N PHE A 9 -18.76 10.25 -36.68
CA PHE A 9 -17.95 9.50 -35.74
C PHE A 9 -18.31 9.99 -34.33
N GLY A 10 -19.24 9.30 -33.68
CA GLY A 10 -19.56 9.49 -32.28
C GLY A 10 -18.34 9.11 -31.45
N ALA A 11 -17.58 10.13 -31.04
CA ALA A 11 -16.55 9.99 -30.02
C ALA A 11 -17.25 9.60 -28.71
N LEU A 12 -17.28 8.30 -28.42
CA LEU A 12 -17.51 7.76 -27.08
C LEU A 12 -16.36 8.23 -26.19
N VAL A 13 -16.50 9.43 -25.63
CA VAL A 13 -15.69 9.90 -24.52
C VAL A 13 -16.12 9.08 -23.31
N LEU A 14 -15.50 7.91 -23.16
CA LEU A 14 -15.49 7.17 -21.90
C LEU A 14 -14.81 8.08 -20.87
N SER A 15 -15.63 8.83 -20.13
CA SER A 15 -15.20 9.53 -18.93
C SER A 15 -14.62 8.48 -17.99
N GLY A 16 -13.28 8.36 -18.00
CA GLY A 16 -12.56 7.49 -17.09
C GLY A 16 -12.94 7.87 -15.66
N CYS A 17 -13.39 6.88 -14.87
CA CYS A 17 -13.41 6.99 -13.43
C CYS A 17 -12.00 7.41 -13.00
N ALA A 18 -11.84 8.66 -12.59
CA ALA A 18 -10.67 9.07 -11.83
C ALA A 18 -10.70 8.27 -10.54
N ALA A 19 -9.99 7.15 -10.50
CA ALA A 19 -9.67 6.49 -9.26
C ALA A 19 -8.94 7.53 -8.42
N MET A 20 -9.55 7.98 -7.31
CA MET A 20 -8.87 8.87 -6.38
C MET A 20 -7.63 8.14 -5.88
N ALA A 21 -6.47 8.52 -6.40
CA ALA A 21 -5.20 7.99 -5.97
C ALA A 21 -5.00 8.39 -4.51
N LEU A 22 -4.79 7.40 -3.64
CA LEU A 22 -4.55 7.62 -2.23
C LEU A 22 -3.23 8.37 -2.05
N THR A 23 -3.25 9.50 -1.35
CA THR A 23 -2.03 10.20 -0.93
C THR A 23 -1.42 9.44 0.24
N GLN A 24 -0.16 9.03 0.09
CA GLN A 24 0.56 8.30 1.14
C GLN A 24 0.64 9.13 2.44
N PRO A 25 0.45 8.50 3.62
CA PRO A 25 0.69 9.16 4.89
C PRO A 25 2.15 9.64 4.97
N PRO A 26 2.40 10.82 5.57
CA PRO A 26 3.75 11.31 5.76
C PRO A 26 4.55 10.35 6.66
N THR A 27 5.86 10.38 6.51
CA THR A 27 6.80 9.67 7.37
C THR A 27 8.13 10.42 7.39
N ASP A 28 8.87 10.30 8.48
CA ASP A 28 10.26 10.72 8.66
C ASP A 28 11.23 9.54 8.54
N PHE A 29 10.72 8.32 8.35
CA PHE A 29 11.54 7.12 8.20
C PHE A 29 12.47 7.20 6.98
N VAL A 30 13.70 6.73 7.20
CA VAL A 30 14.74 6.55 6.19
C VAL A 30 15.43 5.22 6.43
N GLY A 31 15.20 4.24 5.56
CA GLY A 31 15.87 2.95 5.54
C GLY A 31 17.02 2.91 4.55
N SER A 32 17.83 1.85 4.63
CA SER A 32 19.08 1.69 3.89
C SER A 32 19.11 0.44 3.01
N LEU A 33 17.97 0.04 2.45
CA LEU A 33 17.86 -1.18 1.66
C LEU A 33 18.81 -1.12 0.44
N PRO A 34 19.59 -2.17 0.14
CA PRO A 34 20.49 -2.17 -1.01
C PRO A 34 19.75 -2.00 -2.33
N GLU A 35 20.42 -1.42 -3.33
CA GLU A 35 19.80 -1.08 -4.62
C GLU A 35 19.21 -2.30 -5.35
N GLU A 36 19.89 -3.45 -5.30
CA GLU A 36 19.40 -4.70 -5.88
C GLU A 36 18.04 -5.09 -5.30
N TRP A 37 17.87 -4.91 -3.98
CA TRP A 37 16.61 -5.18 -3.31
C TRP A 37 15.56 -4.09 -3.60
N LYS A 38 15.95 -2.82 -3.71
CA LYS A 38 15.04 -1.74 -4.11
C LYS A 38 14.40 -1.99 -5.48
N GLN A 39 15.16 -2.54 -6.43
CA GLN A 39 14.64 -2.90 -7.75
C GLN A 39 13.59 -4.02 -7.68
N GLU A 40 13.83 -5.03 -6.85
CA GLU A 40 12.85 -6.10 -6.61
C GLU A 40 11.59 -5.55 -5.93
N PHE A 41 11.75 -4.68 -4.94
CA PHE A 41 10.62 -4.12 -4.19
C PHE A 41 9.81 -3.09 -4.99
N THR A 42 10.41 -2.42 -5.97
CA THR A 42 9.68 -1.51 -6.87
C THR A 42 8.58 -2.23 -7.63
N LYS A 43 8.72 -3.54 -7.90
CA LYS A 43 7.69 -4.36 -8.56
C LYS A 43 6.39 -4.44 -7.77
N PHE A 44 6.42 -4.22 -6.44
CA PHE A 44 5.20 -4.18 -5.63
C PHE A 44 4.27 -3.02 -6.01
N ASN A 45 4.80 -1.94 -6.58
CA ASN A 45 4.00 -0.80 -7.03
C ASN A 45 3.09 -1.15 -8.23
N ASP A 46 3.47 -2.16 -9.01
CA ASP A 46 2.74 -2.59 -10.19
C ASP A 46 1.78 -3.76 -9.90
N LEU A 47 1.77 -4.28 -8.67
CA LEU A 47 0.87 -5.37 -8.31
C LEU A 47 -0.59 -4.90 -8.32
N PRO A 48 -1.50 -5.66 -8.94
CA PRO A 48 -2.91 -5.32 -8.91
C PRO A 48 -3.44 -5.39 -7.47
N PRO A 49 -4.43 -4.55 -7.11
CA PRO A 49 -5.05 -4.62 -5.81
C PRO A 49 -5.66 -6.01 -5.54
N GLU A 50 -5.34 -6.59 -4.39
CA GLU A 50 -5.81 -7.90 -3.97
C GLU A 50 -7.07 -7.77 -3.12
N GLY A 51 -8.09 -8.53 -3.49
CA GLY A 51 -9.33 -8.55 -2.72
C GLY A 51 -9.29 -9.49 -1.54
N ASP A 52 -9.71 -9.00 -0.37
CA ASP A 52 -10.02 -9.86 0.78
C ASP A 52 -11.37 -9.46 1.40
N ARG A 53 -11.88 -10.23 2.36
CA ARG A 53 -13.19 -10.08 3.01
C ARG A 53 -13.46 -8.64 3.45
N GLY A 54 -14.10 -7.86 2.58
CA GLY A 54 -14.47 -6.47 2.87
C GLY A 54 -13.45 -5.40 2.52
N GLU A 55 -12.25 -5.80 2.15
CA GLU A 55 -11.14 -4.89 1.94
C GLU A 55 -10.43 -5.17 0.61
N VAL A 56 -9.59 -4.21 0.26
CA VAL A 56 -8.63 -4.29 -0.83
C VAL A 56 -7.27 -4.04 -0.23
N ARG A 57 -6.32 -4.93 -0.51
CA ARG A 57 -4.93 -4.79 -0.15
C ARG A 57 -4.14 -4.30 -1.36
N GLN A 58 -3.27 -3.33 -1.14
CA GLN A 58 -2.34 -2.80 -2.14
C GLN A 58 -0.98 -2.61 -1.49
N TYR A 59 0.05 -2.55 -2.32
CA TYR A 59 1.41 -2.29 -1.88
C TYR A 59 1.90 -1.00 -2.50
N HIS A 60 2.70 -0.27 -1.74
CA HIS A 60 3.43 0.88 -2.24
C HIS A 60 4.83 0.90 -1.65
N PHE A 61 5.84 0.77 -2.51
CA PHE A 61 7.24 0.87 -2.15
C PHE A 61 7.80 2.25 -2.52
N ASP A 62 8.32 2.94 -1.52
CA ASP A 62 9.09 4.17 -1.65
C ASP A 62 10.59 3.81 -1.64
N SER A 63 11.23 3.94 -2.80
CA SER A 63 12.65 3.59 -2.99
C SER A 63 13.59 4.59 -2.32
N GLU A 64 13.21 5.87 -2.21
CA GLU A 64 14.05 6.88 -1.56
C GLU A 64 14.16 6.62 -0.06
N ARG A 65 13.05 6.19 0.54
CA ARG A 65 12.97 5.88 1.98
C ARG A 65 13.22 4.42 2.32
N SER A 66 13.32 3.54 1.34
CA SER A 66 13.35 2.09 1.55
C SER A 66 12.17 1.61 2.41
N LEU A 67 10.96 2.06 2.08
CA LEU A 67 9.75 1.84 2.89
C LEU A 67 8.67 1.15 2.07
N LEU A 68 8.28 -0.05 2.48
CA LEU A 68 7.10 -0.74 1.95
C LEU A 68 5.87 -0.39 2.80
N THR A 69 4.85 0.16 2.16
CA THR A 69 3.54 0.42 2.74
C THR A 69 2.54 -0.62 2.26
N ILE A 70 1.99 -1.38 3.20
CA ILE A 70 0.89 -2.31 2.96
C ILE A 70 -0.41 -1.58 3.25
N ILE A 71 -1.12 -1.20 2.19
CA ILE A 71 -2.35 -0.43 2.23
C ILE A 71 -3.53 -1.40 2.34
N ARG A 72 -4.40 -1.21 3.33
CA ARG A 72 -5.64 -1.97 3.52
C ARG A 72 -6.80 -0.99 3.51
N GLN A 73 -7.60 -1.05 2.46
CA GLN A 73 -8.72 -0.14 2.23
C GLN A 73 -10.04 -0.88 2.30
N LEU A 74 -11.00 -0.35 3.07
CA LEU A 74 -12.38 -0.87 3.06
C LEU A 74 -13.03 -0.64 1.69
N ARG A 75 -13.72 -1.67 1.19
CA ARG A 75 -14.44 -1.60 -0.09
C ARG A 75 -15.66 -0.68 -0.04
N SER A 76 -16.23 -0.51 1.14
CA SER A 76 -17.43 0.30 1.38
C SER A 76 -17.11 1.45 2.32
N THR A 77 -17.55 2.64 1.96
CA THR A 77 -17.45 3.85 2.79
C THR A 77 -18.39 3.82 4.01
N GLN A 78 -19.34 2.88 4.04
CA GLN A 78 -20.22 2.66 5.18
C GLN A 78 -19.56 1.79 6.26
N TRP A 79 -18.43 1.16 5.96
CA TRP A 79 -17.74 0.28 6.89
C TRP A 79 -16.70 1.08 7.68
N ASN A 80 -16.44 0.60 8.89
CA ASN A 80 -15.50 1.20 9.81
C ASN A 80 -14.60 0.09 10.35
N TRP A 81 -13.30 0.37 10.46
CA TRP A 81 -12.38 -0.52 11.14
C TRP A 81 -12.76 -0.58 12.62
N GLN A 82 -13.14 -1.76 13.09
CA GLN A 82 -13.31 -2.04 14.52
C GLN A 82 -12.04 -2.67 15.07
N LEU A 83 -10.94 -1.94 14.96
CA LEU A 83 -9.61 -2.40 15.37
C LEU A 83 -9.11 -1.54 16.53
N ASP A 84 -8.66 -2.19 17.59
CA ASP A 84 -7.85 -1.53 18.62
C ASP A 84 -6.39 -1.61 18.19
N ALA A 85 -5.82 -0.48 17.76
CA ALA A 85 -4.46 -0.43 17.24
C ALA A 85 -3.44 -0.96 18.26
N SER A 86 -3.67 -0.80 19.56
CA SER A 86 -2.75 -1.31 20.60
C SER A 86 -2.69 -2.85 20.63
N LYS A 87 -3.81 -3.51 20.27
CA LYS A 87 -3.92 -4.97 20.22
C LYS A 87 -3.48 -5.55 18.87
N VAL A 88 -3.60 -4.76 17.79
CA VAL A 88 -3.27 -5.21 16.44
C VAL A 88 -1.79 -5.01 16.12
N LYS A 89 -1.16 -3.94 16.63
CA LYS A 89 0.25 -3.62 16.35
C LYS A 89 1.22 -4.79 16.57
N PRO A 90 1.16 -5.58 17.67
CA PRO A 90 2.05 -6.73 17.84
C PRO A 90 1.92 -7.76 16.71
N ALA A 91 0.68 -8.09 16.31
CA ALA A 91 0.44 -9.02 15.21
C ALA A 91 0.94 -8.48 13.85
N LEU A 92 0.97 -7.17 13.65
CA LEU A 92 1.54 -6.56 12.44
C LEU A 92 3.06 -6.70 12.40
N VAL A 93 3.73 -6.58 13.54
CA VAL A 93 5.18 -6.87 13.65
C VAL A 93 5.43 -8.33 13.26
N ASP A 94 4.63 -9.26 13.79
CA ASP A 94 4.75 -10.69 13.43
C ASP A 94 4.64 -10.91 11.93
N VAL A 95 3.56 -10.41 11.31
CA VAL A 95 3.33 -10.53 9.87
C VAL A 95 4.48 -9.90 9.06
N ALA A 96 4.96 -8.73 9.45
CA ALA A 96 6.06 -8.08 8.73
C ALA A 96 7.37 -8.87 8.84
N CYS A 97 7.72 -9.33 10.04
CA CYS A 97 8.95 -10.07 10.26
C CYS A 97 8.92 -11.47 9.60
N GLU A 98 7.76 -12.11 9.52
CA GLU A 98 7.61 -13.41 8.85
C GLU A 98 7.68 -13.30 7.32
N ASN A 99 7.10 -12.26 6.73
CA ASN A 99 7.05 -12.12 5.28
C ASN A 99 8.22 -11.35 4.67
N PHE A 100 8.84 -10.44 5.44
CA PHE A 100 9.86 -9.52 4.95
C PHE A 100 11.11 -9.47 5.84
N GLY A 101 11.28 -10.40 6.77
CA GLY A 101 12.35 -10.38 7.77
C GLY A 101 13.75 -10.21 7.20
N ASP A 102 14.06 -10.87 6.09
CA ASP A 102 15.36 -10.76 5.41
C ASP A 102 15.56 -9.35 4.84
N ALA A 103 14.56 -8.79 4.15
CA ALA A 103 14.63 -7.42 3.63
C ALA A 103 14.70 -6.39 4.76
N ILE A 104 13.96 -6.62 5.85
CA ILE A 104 13.98 -5.78 7.06
C ILE A 104 15.36 -5.80 7.70
N ALA A 105 16.00 -6.97 7.79
CA ALA A 105 17.39 -7.09 8.26
C ALA A 105 18.39 -6.35 7.37
N MET A 106 18.05 -6.15 6.09
CA MET A 106 18.83 -5.36 5.13
C MET A 106 18.48 -3.86 5.13
N GLY A 107 17.58 -3.39 6.00
CA GLY A 107 17.25 -1.97 6.13
C GLY A 107 15.94 -1.53 5.46
N LEU A 108 15.06 -2.46 5.09
CA LEU A 108 13.67 -2.15 4.71
C LEU A 108 12.85 -1.76 5.96
N GLY A 109 12.06 -0.69 5.85
CA GLY A 109 10.94 -0.46 6.74
C GLY A 109 9.65 -1.04 6.15
N VAL A 110 8.81 -1.67 6.99
CA VAL A 110 7.47 -2.12 6.57
C VAL A 110 6.40 -1.46 7.44
N ARG A 111 5.48 -0.70 6.83
CA ARG A 111 4.36 -0.08 7.55
C ARG A 111 3.01 -0.56 7.01
N PHE A 112 2.00 -0.57 7.87
CA PHE A 112 0.62 -0.88 7.50
C PHE A 112 -0.22 0.38 7.55
N TRP A 113 -1.04 0.58 6.52
CA TRP A 113 -1.98 1.70 6.48
C TRP A 113 -3.40 1.17 6.28
N TYR A 114 -4.20 1.26 7.34
CA TYR A 114 -5.63 0.99 7.31
C TYR A 114 -6.35 2.29 6.93
N THR A 115 -6.93 2.36 5.74
CA THR A 115 -7.52 3.59 5.20
C THR A 115 -9.02 3.68 5.49
N GLY A 116 -9.56 4.90 5.60
CA GLY A 116 -10.97 5.14 5.88
C GLY A 116 -11.29 5.30 7.37
N ALA A 117 -12.58 5.23 7.72
CA ALA A 117 -13.06 5.43 9.08
C ALA A 117 -12.47 4.38 10.04
N GLY A 118 -12.05 4.83 11.22
CA GLY A 118 -11.41 3.99 12.26
C GLY A 118 -10.04 3.44 11.88
N GLY A 119 -9.51 3.85 10.73
CA GLY A 119 -8.21 3.45 10.23
C GLY A 119 -7.06 4.07 11.02
N PHE A 120 -5.86 3.54 10.79
CA PHE A 120 -4.63 4.04 11.39
C PHE A 120 -3.43 3.71 10.49
N VAL A 121 -2.31 4.35 10.78
CA VAL A 121 -1.01 4.04 10.18
C VAL A 121 -0.13 3.48 11.29
N SER A 122 0.52 2.34 11.04
CA SER A 122 1.50 1.80 11.98
C SER A 122 2.83 2.55 11.84
N GLU A 123 3.62 2.53 12.91
CA GLU A 123 5.05 2.79 12.78
C GLU A 123 5.68 1.76 11.84
N PRO A 124 6.75 2.11 11.11
CA PRO A 124 7.52 1.14 10.34
C PRO A 124 8.10 0.07 11.26
N VAL A 125 7.91 -1.19 10.87
CA VAL A 125 8.59 -2.34 11.46
C VAL A 125 10.01 -2.36 10.91
N THR A 126 10.98 -2.39 11.83
CA THR A 126 12.42 -2.37 11.55
C THR A 126 13.09 -3.64 12.07
N HIS A 127 14.39 -3.77 11.82
CA HIS A 127 15.17 -4.90 12.31
C HIS A 127 15.11 -5.02 13.85
N GLU A 128 15.18 -3.89 14.56
CA GLU A 128 15.12 -3.85 16.03
C GLU A 128 13.79 -4.41 16.54
N ALA A 129 12.67 -4.07 15.89
CA ALA A 129 11.36 -4.59 16.22
C ALA A 129 11.28 -6.12 16.02
N CYS A 130 11.86 -6.64 14.94
CA CYS A 130 11.92 -8.08 14.69
C CYS A 130 12.84 -8.84 15.66
N MET A 131 13.92 -8.20 16.13
CA MET A 131 14.84 -8.80 17.10
C MET A 131 14.26 -8.80 18.52
N ALA A 132 13.51 -7.77 18.90
CA ALA A 132 12.82 -7.72 20.20
C ALA A 132 11.80 -8.85 20.38
N LYS A 133 11.24 -9.42 19.31
CA LYS A 133 10.38 -10.63 19.34
C LYS A 133 11.13 -11.89 19.73
N LYS A 134 12.41 -12.00 19.35
CA LYS A 134 13.21 -13.23 19.51
C LYS A 134 13.85 -13.36 20.89
N SER A 135 13.86 -12.29 21.69
CA SER A 135 14.40 -12.23 23.04
C SER A 135 13.34 -12.59 24.09
#